data_AF-A0A7Y7EEP7-F1
#
_entry.id   AF-A0A7Y7EEP7-F1
#
_cell.length_a   1.000
_cell.length_b   1.000
_cell.length_c   1.000
_cell.angle_alpha   90.00
_cell.angle_beta   90.00
_cell.angle_gamma   90.00
#
_symmetry.space_group_name_H-M   'P 1'
#
loop_
_entity.id
_entity.type
_entity.pdbx_description
1 polymer ?
#
loop_
_entity_poly.entity_id
_entity_poly.type
_entity_poly.pdbx_seq_one_letter_code
_entity_poly.pdbx_strand_id
1 'polypeptide(L)'
;MSNYSYLSNADPKAIEALYQQYTQDPSSVDEGWKKFFEGFDFAQESFPMLPGEEATSKKSAASVLVSDKEVQVRNLIHAYRTRAHLRSKTNPVRERRDRKPILDLEDFGLSEADLNTEFNSGAEIGIGRATLQKIIDSLKYIYEGAVGFEYMSVRDPEKLKWLREKIEKDALAFKPSHDQRTRILTKLNEAVVFENFLHTKYLGQKRFSLEGGETTIPALDTIINKGAELGVEEVMIGMAHRGRLNVLANIMGKTYEQIFNEFEGNAKPDLTMGDGDVKYHMGFSSQVDTPSGHKVEIKLAPNPSHLEAVNPVVEGFVRAKGDAEYNKDRSKILPVLIHGDAAVAGQGIVYEVVQMSQLKGYNTGGTIHFVINNQVGFTTDFDDARSSVYCTDVAKMIDAPVLHVNGDDPEAVVFCVQFATEYRQKFGGDIFVDMVCYRRHGHNESDEPKFTQPNLYNIISKHPNPREVYNKKLIDMGEVEGELAKKMDQEFRGLLQDRLNMVKQQPLPYVYQPLEEEWRNLRRSKPEDFDISPETGVKQA
;
A
#
# COMPACT_ATOMS: atom_id res chain seq x y z
N MET A 1 -45.07 13.84 39.67
CA MET A 1 -44.19 14.28 40.78
C MET A 1 -43.85 13.04 41.57
N SER A 2 -42.59 12.61 41.58
CA SER A 2 -42.16 11.42 42.31
C SER A 2 -42.10 11.71 43.82
N ASN A 3 -42.65 10.81 44.64
CA ASN A 3 -42.76 10.92 46.10
C ASN A 3 -41.41 10.85 46.87
N TYR A 4 -40.29 11.18 46.23
CA TYR A 4 -38.92 11.02 46.78
C TYR A 4 -38.14 12.34 46.83
N SER A 5 -38.82 13.50 46.97
CA SER A 5 -38.15 14.81 46.99
C SER A 5 -37.22 15.02 48.19
N TYR A 6 -37.35 14.20 49.25
CA TYR A 6 -36.48 14.24 50.42
C TYR A 6 -35.13 13.54 50.21
N LEU A 7 -35.03 12.59 49.25
CA LEU A 7 -33.77 11.94 48.88
C LEU A 7 -32.98 12.75 47.85
N SER A 8 -33.66 13.50 46.98
CA SER A 8 -33.02 14.31 45.92
C SER A 8 -32.45 15.64 46.43
N ASN A 9 -32.80 16.07 47.64
CA ASN A 9 -32.29 17.29 48.29
C ASN A 9 -31.38 17.01 49.51
N ALA A 10 -31.08 15.75 49.80
CA ALA A 10 -30.25 15.39 50.95
C ALA A 10 -28.76 15.38 50.55
N ASP A 11 -27.90 15.89 51.43
CA ASP A 11 -26.44 15.86 51.25
C ASP A 11 -25.96 14.39 51.20
N PRO A 12 -25.34 13.94 50.09
CA PRO A 12 -24.84 12.57 49.96
C PRO A 12 -23.92 12.14 51.11
N LYS A 13 -23.14 13.06 51.68
CA LYS A 13 -22.24 12.77 52.81
C LYS A 13 -22.99 12.48 54.10
N ALA A 14 -24.16 13.09 54.29
CA ALA A 14 -24.98 12.87 55.49
C ALA A 14 -25.67 11.49 55.44
N ILE A 15 -26.12 11.06 54.26
CA ILE A 15 -26.68 9.72 54.05
C ILE A 15 -25.60 8.65 54.23
N GLU A 16 -24.40 8.87 53.69
CA GLU A 16 -23.28 7.95 53.85
C GLU A 16 -22.85 7.79 55.32
N ALA A 17 -22.82 8.90 56.09
CA ALA A 17 -22.56 8.85 57.52
C ALA A 17 -23.63 8.08 58.31
N LEU A 18 -24.92 8.25 57.96
CA LEU A 18 -26.03 7.49 58.53
C LEU A 18 -25.93 6.00 58.20
N TYR A 19 -25.54 5.64 56.98
CA TYR A 19 -25.33 4.24 56.61
C TYR A 19 -24.14 3.63 57.36
N GLN A 20 -23.04 4.36 57.53
CA GLN A 20 -21.91 3.91 58.34
C GLN A 20 -22.31 3.68 59.80
N GLN A 21 -23.11 4.57 60.40
CA GLN A 21 -23.67 4.38 61.74
C GLN A 21 -24.56 3.12 61.81
N TYR A 22 -25.47 2.94 60.85
CA TYR A 22 -26.32 1.75 60.74
C TYR A 22 -25.52 0.45 60.62
N THR A 23 -24.44 0.42 59.83
CA THR A 23 -23.58 -0.78 59.69
C THR A 23 -22.80 -1.15 60.95
N GLN A 24 -22.55 -0.18 61.84
CA GLN A 24 -21.91 -0.42 63.13
C GLN A 24 -22.94 -0.83 64.20
N ASP A 25 -24.09 -0.17 64.23
CA ASP A 25 -25.21 -0.47 65.12
C ASP A 25 -26.55 -0.09 64.46
N PRO A 26 -27.37 -1.07 64.04
CA PRO A 26 -28.67 -0.81 63.40
C PRO A 26 -29.69 -0.08 64.30
N SER A 27 -29.47 -0.01 65.62
CA SER A 27 -30.32 0.73 66.56
C SER A 27 -29.92 2.20 66.73
N SER A 28 -28.77 2.60 66.17
CA SER A 28 -28.22 3.97 66.25
C SER A 28 -28.88 4.96 65.29
N VAL A 29 -29.70 4.47 64.35
CA VAL A 29 -30.44 5.28 63.38
C VAL A 29 -31.94 5.17 63.63
N ASP A 30 -32.69 6.18 63.20
CA ASP A 30 -34.15 6.18 63.27
C ASP A 30 -34.78 5.00 62.50
N GLU A 31 -35.95 4.53 62.94
CA GLU A 31 -36.64 3.37 62.36
C GLU A 31 -36.91 3.51 60.85
N GLY A 32 -37.16 4.72 60.37
CA GLY A 32 -37.34 5.00 58.94
C GLY A 32 -36.07 4.74 58.13
N TRP A 33 -34.91 5.14 58.64
CA TRP A 33 -33.60 4.89 58.02
C TRP A 33 -33.20 3.43 58.13
N LYS A 34 -33.51 2.79 59.26
CA LYS A 34 -33.29 1.36 59.44
C LYS A 34 -34.00 0.52 58.38
N LYS A 35 -35.30 0.73 58.17
CA LYS A 35 -36.07 0.02 57.12
C LYS A 35 -35.60 0.35 55.71
N PHE A 36 -35.16 1.58 55.47
CA PHE A 36 -34.57 1.98 54.19
C PHE A 36 -33.28 1.20 53.92
N PHE A 37 -32.36 1.11 54.88
CA PHE A 37 -31.11 0.38 54.74
C PHE A 37 -31.29 -1.15 54.70
N GLU A 38 -32.25 -1.71 55.44
CA GLU A 38 -32.64 -3.12 55.33
C GLU A 38 -33.12 -3.46 53.90
N GLY A 39 -33.93 -2.60 53.29
CA GLY A 39 -34.36 -2.76 51.90
C GLY A 39 -33.22 -2.56 50.88
N PHE A 40 -32.30 -1.64 51.15
CA PHE A 40 -31.10 -1.40 50.33
C PHE A 40 -30.15 -2.60 50.33
N ASP A 41 -29.84 -3.15 51.50
CA ASP A 41 -29.00 -4.34 51.65
C ASP A 41 -29.65 -5.57 50.99
N PHE A 42 -30.97 -5.76 51.17
CA PHE A 42 -31.72 -6.85 50.53
C PHE A 42 -31.70 -6.78 48.99
N ALA A 43 -31.79 -5.57 48.42
CA ALA A 43 -31.70 -5.37 46.98
C ALA A 43 -30.28 -5.66 46.44
N GLN A 44 -29.24 -5.30 47.20
CA GLN A 44 -27.84 -5.54 46.85
C GLN A 44 -27.48 -7.04 46.87
N GLU A 45 -28.10 -7.82 47.78
CA GLU A 45 -27.90 -9.28 47.88
C GLU A 45 -28.75 -10.09 46.88
N SER A 46 -29.99 -9.66 46.59
CA SER A 46 -30.96 -10.45 45.80
C SER A 46 -30.92 -10.19 44.28
N PHE A 47 -30.32 -9.08 43.84
CA PHE A 47 -30.18 -8.73 42.42
C PHE A 47 -28.73 -8.28 42.10
N PRO A 48 -27.77 -9.22 41.91
CA PRO A 48 -26.49 -8.87 41.32
C PRO A 48 -26.74 -8.33 39.91
N MET A 49 -26.40 -7.06 39.66
CA MET A 49 -26.64 -6.37 38.40
C MET A 49 -26.19 -7.21 37.18
N LEU A 50 -27.09 -7.36 36.21
CA LEU A 50 -26.75 -7.67 34.81
C LEU A 50 -25.78 -6.61 34.27
N PRO A 51 -24.91 -6.94 33.29
CA PRO A 51 -23.80 -6.08 32.89
C PRO A 51 -24.31 -4.77 32.30
N GLY A 52 -24.21 -3.71 33.11
CA GLY A 52 -24.69 -2.38 32.80
C GLY A 52 -24.84 -1.58 34.08
N GLU A 53 -23.74 -0.94 34.49
CA GLU A 53 -23.61 0.02 35.60
C GLU A 53 -23.48 -0.58 37.03
N GLU A 54 -22.60 0.04 37.80
CA GLU A 54 -21.92 -0.47 39.00
C GLU A 54 -22.65 -0.17 40.33
N ALA A 55 -22.37 -0.94 41.40
CA ALA A 55 -21.66 -0.45 42.60
C ALA A 55 -21.69 -1.41 43.84
N THR A 56 -20.54 -2.07 44.07
CA THR A 56 -19.70 -2.09 45.31
C THR A 56 -20.31 -2.17 46.73
N SER A 57 -19.91 -3.18 47.51
CA SER A 57 -18.86 -3.10 48.58
C SER A 57 -18.95 -4.36 49.48
N LYS A 58 -17.87 -5.09 49.80
CA LYS A 58 -16.73 -4.66 50.62
C LYS A 58 -15.47 -5.46 50.26
N LYS A 59 -14.49 -4.77 49.66
CA LYS A 59 -13.06 -4.80 50.02
C LYS A 59 -12.30 -3.74 49.21
N SER A 60 -11.70 -2.81 49.95
CA SER A 60 -10.73 -1.77 49.52
C SER A 60 -11.24 -0.71 48.54
N ALA A 61 -10.75 0.52 48.76
CA ALA A 61 -10.94 1.67 47.90
C ALA A 61 -10.28 1.48 46.52
N ALA A 62 -10.94 0.72 45.66
CA ALA A 62 -10.72 0.75 44.22
C ALA A 62 -12.02 1.26 43.60
N SER A 63 -12.10 2.58 43.44
CA SER A 63 -12.76 3.16 42.27
C SER A 63 -12.31 2.41 41.01
N VAL A 64 -13.04 2.54 39.91
CA VAL A 64 -12.60 2.15 38.55
C VAL A 64 -11.33 2.92 38.16
N LEU A 65 -10.25 2.64 38.85
CA LEU A 65 -8.89 2.94 38.48
C LEU A 65 -8.61 1.89 37.41
N VAL A 66 -8.63 2.33 36.16
CA VAL A 66 -7.84 1.65 35.14
C VAL A 66 -6.47 1.41 35.78
N SER A 67 -6.11 0.15 36.03
CA SER A 67 -4.81 -0.18 36.62
C SER A 67 -3.75 0.59 35.84
N ASP A 68 -2.77 1.21 36.52
CA ASP A 68 -1.70 1.95 35.82
C ASP A 68 -1.08 1.09 34.70
N LYS A 69 -0.97 -0.23 34.94
CA LYS A 69 -0.49 -1.20 33.95
C LYS A 69 -1.42 -1.37 32.74
N GLU A 70 -2.73 -1.26 32.91
CA GLU A 70 -3.68 -1.29 31.80
C GLU A 70 -3.51 -0.05 30.90
N VAL A 71 -3.24 1.12 31.49
CA VAL A 71 -2.87 2.33 30.72
C VAL A 71 -1.52 2.13 30.01
N GLN A 72 -0.52 1.55 30.68
CA GLN A 72 0.79 1.26 30.09
C GLN A 72 0.69 0.31 28.90
N VAL A 73 -0.13 -0.76 28.99
CA VAL A 73 -0.36 -1.69 27.88
C VAL A 73 -1.10 -1.02 26.72
N ARG A 74 -2.08 -0.16 27.00
CA ARG A 74 -2.74 0.65 25.97
C ARG A 74 -1.75 1.60 25.27
N ASN A 75 -0.84 2.23 26.02
CA ASN A 75 0.21 3.08 25.46
C ASN A 75 1.19 2.27 24.59
N LEU A 76 1.54 1.05 25.01
CA LEU A 76 2.34 0.12 24.20
C LEU A 76 1.65 -0.19 22.86
N ILE A 77 0.36 -0.55 22.88
CA ILE A 77 -0.43 -0.80 21.65
C ILE A 77 -0.41 0.43 20.74
N HIS A 78 -0.62 1.63 21.30
CA HIS A 78 -0.56 2.87 20.53
C HIS A 78 0.84 3.13 19.94
N ALA A 79 1.91 2.82 20.67
CA ALA A 79 3.27 2.94 20.17
C ALA A 79 3.55 1.99 19.00
N TYR A 80 3.07 0.74 19.04
CA TYR A 80 3.18 -0.17 17.90
C TYR A 80 2.47 0.37 16.66
N ARG A 81 1.22 0.83 16.80
CA ARG A 81 0.44 1.46 15.71
C ARG A 81 1.16 2.64 15.07
N THR A 82 1.93 3.40 15.86
CA THR A 82 2.59 4.64 15.42
C THR A 82 4.03 4.47 14.97
N ARG A 83 4.76 3.44 15.44
CA ARG A 83 6.22 3.35 15.28
C ARG A 83 6.77 1.97 14.91
N ALA A 84 5.97 0.90 14.94
CA ALA A 84 6.48 -0.44 14.62
C ALA A 84 6.90 -0.61 13.16
N HIS A 85 6.43 0.24 12.24
CA HIS A 85 6.95 0.33 10.88
C HIS A 85 8.47 0.64 10.81
N LEU A 86 9.08 1.16 11.88
CA LEU A 86 10.52 1.35 11.99
C LEU A 86 11.28 0.04 12.27
N ARG A 87 10.62 -0.97 12.87
CA ARG A 87 11.15 -2.30 13.21
C ARG A 87 10.65 -3.42 12.28
N SER A 88 9.81 -3.12 11.29
CA SER A 88 9.28 -4.11 10.35
C SER A 88 10.36 -4.74 9.45
N LYS A 89 10.14 -5.99 9.04
CA LYS A 89 11.06 -6.79 8.20
C LYS A 89 10.86 -6.52 6.71
N THR A 90 10.92 -5.24 6.34
CA THR A 90 10.64 -4.77 4.98
C THR A 90 11.85 -4.84 4.04
N ASN A 91 13.08 -4.94 4.53
CA ASN A 91 14.26 -4.92 3.66
C ASN A 91 14.68 -6.36 3.29
N PRO A 92 14.76 -6.71 1.98
CA PRO A 92 15.06 -8.08 1.55
C PRO A 92 16.52 -8.49 1.73
N VAL A 93 17.45 -7.53 1.70
CA VAL A 93 18.88 -7.83 1.59
C VAL A 93 19.67 -7.45 2.84
N ARG A 94 19.16 -6.57 3.70
CA ARG A 94 19.89 -6.08 4.88
C ARG A 94 18.95 -5.86 6.05
N GLU A 95 19.49 -5.98 7.26
CA GLU A 95 18.80 -5.51 8.45
C GLU A 95 18.57 -3.99 8.36
N ARG A 96 17.42 -3.54 8.86
CA ARG A 96 17.13 -2.11 8.92
C ARG A 96 18.04 -1.44 9.93
N ARG A 97 18.39 -0.18 9.65
CA ARG A 97 19.05 0.68 10.63
C ARG A 97 18.13 0.83 11.85
N ASP A 98 18.66 0.52 13.04
CA ASP A 98 17.92 0.74 14.27
C ASP A 98 17.65 2.25 14.47
N ARG A 99 16.36 2.61 14.47
CA ARG A 99 15.86 3.97 14.66
C ARG A 99 15.33 4.21 16.08
N LYS A 100 15.54 3.26 17.00
CA LYS A 100 15.09 3.32 18.41
C LYS A 100 13.61 3.69 18.51
N PRO A 101 12.70 2.81 18.05
CA PRO A 101 11.29 3.14 17.93
C PRO A 101 10.56 3.35 19.25
N ILE A 102 11.17 2.99 20.40
CA ILE A 102 10.56 3.04 21.74
C ILE A 102 9.36 2.07 21.80
N LEU A 103 9.66 0.78 21.80
CA LEU A 103 8.69 -0.33 21.72
C LEU A 103 9.01 -1.45 22.73
N ASP A 104 9.99 -1.25 23.59
CA ASP A 104 10.41 -2.24 24.58
C ASP A 104 9.60 -2.03 25.87
N LEU A 105 9.50 -3.05 26.72
CA LEU A 105 8.61 -3.03 27.88
C LEU A 105 8.94 -1.88 28.84
N GLU A 106 10.24 -1.65 29.02
CA GLU A 106 10.80 -0.67 29.94
C GLU A 106 10.43 0.75 29.55
N ASP A 107 10.21 1.01 28.25
CA ASP A 107 9.78 2.31 27.73
C ASP A 107 8.39 2.73 28.27
N PHE A 108 7.59 1.74 28.69
CA PHE A 108 6.22 1.93 29.18
C PHE A 108 6.10 1.62 30.68
N GLY A 109 7.21 1.39 31.39
CA GLY A 109 7.18 1.00 32.80
C GLY A 109 6.62 -0.41 33.04
N LEU A 110 6.67 -1.26 32.01
CA LEU A 110 6.36 -2.69 32.09
C LEU A 110 7.66 -3.49 32.22
N SER A 111 7.55 -4.75 32.64
CA SER A 111 8.69 -5.64 32.84
C SER A 111 8.35 -7.08 32.44
N GLU A 112 9.36 -7.95 32.39
CA GLU A 112 9.14 -9.38 32.15
C GLU A 112 8.21 -10.05 33.17
N ALA A 113 8.13 -9.53 34.40
CA ALA A 113 7.22 -10.01 35.43
C ALA A 113 5.73 -9.82 35.06
N ASP A 114 5.44 -8.91 34.12
CA ASP A 114 4.09 -8.58 33.69
C ASP A 114 3.59 -9.47 32.55
N LEU A 115 4.47 -10.23 31.89
CA LEU A 115 4.17 -10.99 30.67
C LEU A 115 2.99 -11.97 30.83
N ASN A 116 2.87 -12.59 32.00
CA ASN A 116 1.80 -13.54 32.32
C ASN A 116 0.54 -12.88 32.92
N THR A 117 0.54 -11.57 33.12
CA THR A 117 -0.63 -10.82 33.59
C THR A 117 -1.59 -10.59 32.44
N GLU A 118 -2.89 -10.80 32.69
CA GLU A 118 -3.93 -10.52 31.70
C GLU A 118 -4.39 -9.07 31.73
N PHE A 119 -4.61 -8.52 30.55
CA PHE A 119 -5.07 -7.15 30.32
C PHE A 119 -6.31 -7.15 29.43
N ASN A 120 -7.24 -6.23 29.71
CA ASN A 120 -8.43 -6.05 28.89
C ASN A 120 -8.09 -5.39 27.54
N SER A 121 -6.94 -4.70 27.47
CA SER A 121 -6.43 -3.96 26.31
C SER A 121 -6.19 -4.84 25.09
N GLY A 122 -6.06 -6.17 25.25
CA GLY A 122 -6.05 -7.10 24.12
C GLY A 122 -7.33 -7.03 23.27
N ALA A 123 -8.46 -6.58 23.84
CA ALA A 123 -9.68 -6.35 23.08
C ALA A 123 -9.52 -5.26 22.00
N GLU A 124 -8.60 -4.31 22.17
CA GLU A 124 -8.37 -3.23 21.19
C GLU A 124 -7.75 -3.70 19.88
N ILE A 125 -7.09 -4.85 19.89
CA ILE A 125 -6.50 -5.51 18.72
C ILE A 125 -7.27 -6.79 18.35
N GLY A 126 -8.48 -6.95 18.89
CA GLY A 126 -9.41 -8.02 18.50
C GLY A 126 -9.17 -9.40 19.13
N ILE A 127 -8.26 -9.53 20.11
CA ILE A 127 -7.95 -10.83 20.75
C ILE A 127 -8.65 -11.05 22.09
N GLY A 128 -9.49 -10.10 22.52
CA GLY A 128 -10.16 -10.12 23.82
C GLY A 128 -9.19 -9.91 24.99
N ARG A 129 -9.63 -10.21 26.21
CA ARG A 129 -8.74 -10.22 27.39
C ARG A 129 -7.66 -11.28 27.21
N ALA A 130 -6.39 -10.88 27.33
CA ALA A 130 -5.25 -11.71 27.01
C ALA A 130 -4.03 -11.35 27.86
N THR A 131 -3.09 -12.28 27.99
CA THR A 131 -1.79 -12.02 28.64
C THR A 131 -1.00 -10.96 27.88
N LEU A 132 -0.18 -10.17 28.58
CA LEU A 132 0.71 -9.19 27.95
C LEU A 132 1.61 -9.83 26.88
N GLN A 133 2.13 -11.03 27.14
CA GLN A 133 2.89 -11.79 26.15
C GLN A 133 2.10 -11.98 24.85
N LYS A 134 0.85 -12.44 24.94
CA LYS A 134 -0.01 -12.67 23.77
C LYS A 134 -0.34 -11.36 23.05
N ILE A 135 -0.52 -10.25 23.79
CA ILE A 135 -0.71 -8.93 23.19
C ILE A 135 0.53 -8.53 22.38
N ILE A 136 1.73 -8.64 22.96
CA ILE A 136 2.99 -8.29 22.29
C ILE A 136 3.23 -9.15 21.06
N ASP A 137 3.02 -10.47 21.17
CA ASP A 137 3.19 -11.38 20.04
C ASP A 137 2.24 -11.04 18.89
N SER A 138 1.01 -10.66 19.22
CA SER A 138 0.02 -10.20 18.24
C SER A 138 0.46 -8.88 17.59
N LEU A 139 0.93 -7.91 18.38
CA LEU A 139 1.42 -6.63 17.86
C LEU A 139 2.63 -6.81 16.94
N LYS A 140 3.60 -7.66 17.32
CA LYS A 140 4.76 -7.99 16.48
C LYS A 140 4.33 -8.69 15.19
N TYR A 141 3.38 -9.62 15.28
CA TYR A 141 2.85 -10.32 14.11
C TYR A 141 2.14 -9.35 13.13
N ILE A 142 1.36 -8.39 13.64
CA ILE A 142 0.66 -7.40 12.82
C ILE A 142 1.64 -6.38 12.21
N TYR A 143 2.49 -5.78 13.04
CA TYR A 143 3.20 -4.54 12.68
C TYR A 143 4.70 -4.69 12.40
N GLU A 144 5.31 -5.84 12.71
CA GLU A 144 6.74 -6.09 12.51
C GLU A 144 7.04 -7.18 11.46
N GLY A 145 6.03 -7.57 10.69
CA GLY A 145 6.15 -8.51 9.58
C GLY A 145 6.82 -7.92 8.33
N ALA A 146 6.49 -8.48 7.17
CA ALA A 146 6.99 -8.03 5.87
C ALA A 146 6.42 -6.67 5.42
N VAL A 147 5.43 -6.14 6.15
CA VAL A 147 4.79 -4.85 5.88
C VAL A 147 4.96 -3.94 7.10
N GLY A 148 5.37 -2.69 6.86
CA GLY A 148 5.31 -1.60 7.82
C GLY A 148 4.22 -0.60 7.41
N PHE A 149 3.35 -0.25 8.35
CA PHE A 149 2.20 0.62 8.09
C PHE A 149 2.43 2.01 8.70
N GLU A 150 2.44 3.06 7.87
CA GLU A 150 2.37 4.46 8.31
C GLU A 150 0.99 5.04 7.98
N TYR A 151 0.11 5.12 8.99
CA TYR A 151 -1.26 5.60 8.80
C TYR A 151 -1.77 6.49 9.92
N MET A 152 -1.02 6.61 11.03
CA MET A 152 -1.45 7.39 12.20
C MET A 152 -1.40 8.92 11.97
N SER A 153 -0.81 9.38 10.86
CA SER A 153 -0.92 10.77 10.40
C SER A 153 -2.29 11.10 9.79
N VAL A 154 -3.09 10.09 9.41
CA VAL A 154 -4.43 10.29 8.84
C VAL A 154 -5.36 10.93 9.87
N ARG A 155 -5.81 12.17 9.57
CA ARG A 155 -6.67 12.96 10.46
C ARG A 155 -8.16 12.61 10.35
N ASP A 156 -8.58 12.05 9.23
CA ASP A 156 -9.97 11.65 8.99
C ASP A 156 -10.32 10.41 9.85
N PRO A 157 -11.31 10.51 10.77
CA PRO A 157 -11.64 9.40 11.67
C PRO A 157 -12.20 8.16 10.97
N GLU A 158 -12.92 8.31 9.84
CA GLU A 158 -13.47 7.19 9.10
C GLU A 158 -12.35 6.43 8.38
N LYS A 159 -11.45 7.17 7.73
CA LYS A 159 -10.25 6.58 7.10
C LYS A 159 -9.38 5.89 8.13
N LEU A 160 -9.11 6.53 9.27
CA LEU A 160 -8.29 5.96 10.34
C LEU A 160 -8.90 4.67 10.89
N LYS A 161 -10.22 4.64 11.11
CA LYS A 161 -10.93 3.43 11.55
C LYS A 161 -10.83 2.32 10.52
N TRP A 162 -11.07 2.63 9.24
CA TRP A 162 -10.97 1.66 8.15
C TRP A 162 -9.57 1.08 8.01
N LEU A 163 -8.53 1.94 8.04
CA LEU A 163 -7.12 1.53 7.96
C LEU A 163 -6.79 0.59 9.12
N ARG A 164 -7.16 0.95 10.36
CA ARG A 164 -6.94 0.10 11.53
C ARG A 164 -7.64 -1.26 11.40
N GLU A 165 -8.91 -1.29 11.00
CA GLU A 165 -9.63 -2.55 10.81
C GLU A 165 -8.99 -3.42 9.73
N LYS A 166 -8.59 -2.81 8.61
CA LYS A 166 -7.92 -3.49 7.51
C LYS A 166 -6.54 -4.05 7.90
N ILE A 167 -5.79 -3.33 8.73
CA ILE A 167 -4.46 -3.77 9.21
C ILE A 167 -4.59 -4.85 10.29
N GLU A 168 -5.41 -4.63 11.31
CA GLU A 168 -5.45 -5.52 12.49
C GLU A 168 -6.32 -6.77 12.27
N LYS A 169 -7.16 -6.80 11.22
CA LYS A 169 -7.98 -7.97 10.87
C LYS A 169 -7.58 -8.57 9.53
N ASP A 170 -7.68 -7.80 8.45
CA ASP A 170 -7.54 -8.34 7.10
C ASP A 170 -6.09 -8.74 6.80
N ALA A 171 -5.09 -7.99 7.28
CA ALA A 171 -3.68 -8.36 7.08
C ALA A 171 -3.32 -9.70 7.75
N LEU A 172 -3.94 -10.02 8.89
CA LEU A 172 -3.73 -11.29 9.59
C LEU A 172 -4.44 -12.45 8.91
N ALA A 173 -5.58 -12.16 8.26
CA ALA A 173 -6.39 -13.15 7.56
C ALA A 173 -5.94 -13.37 6.10
N PHE A 174 -5.10 -12.47 5.56
CA PHE A 174 -4.70 -12.53 4.16
C PHE A 174 -3.91 -13.81 3.86
N LYS A 175 -4.56 -14.71 3.13
CA LYS A 175 -3.99 -15.94 2.62
C LYS A 175 -4.40 -16.03 1.15
N PRO A 176 -3.47 -15.79 0.21
CA PRO A 176 -3.78 -15.94 -1.20
C PRO A 176 -4.34 -17.33 -1.50
N SER A 177 -5.37 -17.39 -2.35
CA SER A 177 -5.86 -18.66 -2.87
C SER A 177 -4.79 -19.33 -3.73
N HIS A 178 -4.95 -20.64 -3.97
CA HIS A 178 -4.05 -21.38 -4.87
C HIS A 178 -3.91 -20.70 -6.25
N ASP A 179 -5.02 -20.20 -6.81
CA ASP A 179 -5.02 -19.52 -8.11
C ASP A 179 -4.31 -18.16 -8.04
N GLN A 180 -4.46 -17.43 -6.93
CA GLN A 180 -3.71 -16.19 -6.70
C GLN A 180 -2.21 -16.47 -6.60
N ARG A 181 -1.79 -17.51 -5.86
CA ARG A 181 -0.38 -17.92 -5.78
C ARG A 181 0.18 -18.33 -7.13
N THR A 182 -0.60 -19.09 -7.90
CA THR A 182 -0.26 -19.49 -9.27
C THR A 182 -0.02 -18.25 -10.12
N ARG A 183 -0.96 -17.30 -10.11
CA ARG A 183 -0.84 -16.06 -10.90
C ARG A 183 0.35 -15.21 -10.49
N ILE A 184 0.61 -15.08 -9.17
CA ILE A 184 1.78 -14.38 -8.64
C ILE A 184 3.06 -14.99 -9.23
N LEU A 185 3.21 -16.32 -9.13
CA LEU A 185 4.39 -17.00 -9.64
C LEU A 185 4.47 -16.94 -11.18
N THR A 186 3.33 -16.95 -11.90
CA THR A 186 3.29 -16.74 -13.36
C THR A 186 3.86 -15.37 -13.71
N LYS A 187 3.41 -14.31 -13.04
CA LYS A 187 3.89 -12.95 -13.27
C LYS A 187 5.35 -12.76 -12.91
N LEU A 188 5.85 -13.42 -11.86
CA LEU A 188 7.28 -13.45 -11.55
C LEU A 188 8.09 -14.21 -12.62
N ASN A 189 7.58 -15.33 -13.12
CA ASN A 189 8.21 -16.07 -14.22
C ASN A 189 8.33 -15.18 -15.46
N GLU A 190 7.25 -14.52 -15.88
CA GLU A 190 7.24 -13.59 -17.02
C GLU A 190 8.28 -12.48 -16.85
N ALA A 191 8.35 -11.89 -15.65
CA ALA A 191 9.31 -10.84 -15.33
C ALA A 191 10.77 -11.31 -15.46
N VAL A 192 11.10 -12.45 -14.85
CA VAL A 192 12.46 -13.01 -14.84
C VAL A 192 12.87 -13.55 -16.22
N VAL A 193 11.95 -14.19 -16.96
CA VAL A 193 12.22 -14.66 -18.33
C VAL A 193 12.59 -13.49 -19.22
N PHE A 194 11.85 -12.38 -19.14
CA PHE A 194 12.12 -11.21 -19.96
C PHE A 194 13.52 -10.61 -19.69
N GLU A 195 13.89 -10.45 -18.42
CA GLU A 195 15.22 -9.96 -18.04
C GLU A 195 16.34 -10.92 -18.49
N ASN A 196 16.17 -12.23 -18.27
CA ASN A 196 17.14 -13.24 -18.70
C ASN A 196 17.32 -13.26 -20.22
N PHE A 197 16.22 -13.12 -20.96
CA PHE A 197 16.26 -13.04 -22.41
C PHE A 197 17.06 -11.82 -22.87
N LEU A 198 16.75 -10.62 -22.33
CA LEU A 198 17.47 -9.40 -22.68
C LEU A 198 18.95 -9.47 -22.29
N HIS A 199 19.26 -10.03 -21.12
CA HIS A 199 20.64 -10.24 -20.68
C HIS A 199 21.42 -11.13 -21.64
N THR A 200 20.78 -12.20 -22.14
CA THR A 200 21.44 -13.17 -23.03
C THR A 200 21.60 -12.66 -24.45
N LYS A 201 20.58 -12.01 -25.02
CA LYS A 201 20.54 -11.63 -26.44
C LYS A 201 21.14 -10.24 -26.72
N TYR A 202 21.02 -9.30 -25.78
CA TYR A 202 21.42 -7.91 -25.97
C TYR A 202 22.50 -7.49 -24.96
N LEU A 203 23.63 -8.19 -25.00
CA LEU A 203 24.79 -7.93 -24.13
C LEU A 203 25.27 -6.48 -24.27
N GLY A 204 25.45 -5.81 -23.13
CA GLY A 204 25.96 -4.43 -23.05
C GLY A 204 24.94 -3.34 -23.45
N GLN A 205 23.72 -3.69 -23.83
CA GLN A 205 22.68 -2.71 -24.13
C GLN A 205 22.02 -2.20 -22.84
N LYS A 206 21.90 -0.87 -22.73
CA LYS A 206 21.19 -0.23 -21.61
C LYS A 206 19.71 -0.58 -21.68
N ARG A 207 19.23 -1.27 -20.65
CA ARG A 207 17.82 -1.69 -20.50
C ARG A 207 17.18 -1.23 -19.20
N PHE A 208 17.98 -0.79 -18.22
CA PHE A 208 17.51 -0.37 -16.89
C PHE A 208 16.70 -1.47 -16.20
N SER A 209 17.35 -2.62 -16.06
CA SER A 209 16.80 -3.89 -15.60
C SER A 209 15.91 -3.79 -14.37
N LEU A 210 14.83 -4.57 -14.35
CA LEU A 210 13.99 -4.76 -13.17
C LEU A 210 14.56 -5.78 -12.16
N GLU A 211 15.69 -6.44 -12.46
CA GLU A 211 16.25 -7.49 -11.60
C GLU A 211 16.50 -7.00 -10.15
N GLY A 212 15.90 -7.71 -9.19
CA GLY A 212 15.78 -7.35 -7.77
C GLY A 212 14.50 -6.63 -7.37
N GLY A 213 13.66 -6.19 -8.32
CA GLY A 213 12.36 -5.55 -8.12
C GLY A 213 11.24 -6.18 -8.96
N GLU A 214 11.38 -7.45 -9.34
CA GLU A 214 10.50 -8.19 -10.26
C GLU A 214 9.04 -8.26 -9.75
N THR A 215 8.84 -8.19 -8.43
CA THR A 215 7.54 -8.15 -7.77
C THR A 215 6.69 -6.93 -8.16
N THR A 216 7.27 -5.94 -8.85
CA THR A 216 6.51 -4.87 -9.52
C THR A 216 5.48 -5.42 -10.53
N ILE A 217 5.79 -6.50 -11.24
CA ILE A 217 4.89 -7.07 -12.26
C ILE A 217 3.63 -7.70 -11.63
N PRO A 218 3.71 -8.61 -10.64
CA PRO A 218 2.50 -9.07 -9.94
C PRO A 218 1.77 -7.93 -9.21
N ALA A 219 2.47 -6.90 -8.75
CA ALA A 219 1.86 -5.73 -8.14
C ALA A 219 0.95 -4.97 -9.12
N LEU A 220 1.47 -4.58 -10.29
CA LEU A 220 0.69 -3.86 -11.32
C LEU A 220 -0.47 -4.70 -11.86
N ASP A 221 -0.21 -5.99 -12.11
CA ASP A 221 -1.26 -6.92 -12.51
C ASP A 221 -2.41 -6.97 -11.48
N THR A 222 -2.06 -7.00 -10.20
CA THR A 222 -3.05 -6.98 -9.10
C THR A 222 -3.80 -5.66 -9.03
N ILE A 223 -3.14 -4.51 -9.20
CA ILE A 223 -3.80 -3.20 -9.22
C ILE A 223 -4.86 -3.14 -10.32
N ILE A 224 -4.50 -3.58 -11.54
CA ILE A 224 -5.41 -3.58 -12.69
C ILE A 224 -6.62 -4.48 -12.42
N ASN A 225 -6.38 -5.73 -11.99
CA ASN A 225 -7.45 -6.70 -11.75
C ASN A 225 -8.37 -6.26 -10.62
N LYS A 226 -7.79 -5.80 -9.49
CA LYS A 226 -8.56 -5.34 -8.33
C LYS A 226 -9.31 -4.05 -8.65
N GLY A 227 -8.70 -3.14 -9.40
CA GLY A 227 -9.34 -1.92 -9.88
C GLY A 227 -10.57 -2.24 -10.71
N ALA A 228 -10.45 -3.17 -11.65
CA ALA A 228 -11.54 -3.60 -12.51
C ALA A 228 -12.73 -4.19 -11.73
N GLU A 229 -12.44 -5.07 -10.75
CA GLU A 229 -13.46 -5.59 -9.83
C GLU A 229 -14.20 -4.48 -9.07
N LEU A 230 -13.52 -3.36 -8.82
CA LEU A 230 -14.05 -2.19 -8.12
C LEU A 230 -14.59 -1.10 -9.06
N GLY A 231 -14.71 -1.40 -10.36
CA GLY A 231 -15.35 -0.55 -11.36
C GLY A 231 -14.43 0.41 -12.11
N VAL A 232 -13.10 0.27 -11.99
CA VAL A 232 -12.13 0.97 -12.86
C VAL A 232 -12.21 0.39 -14.27
N GLU A 233 -12.29 1.27 -15.26
CA GLU A 233 -12.37 0.93 -16.69
C GLU A 233 -11.07 1.25 -17.44
N GLU A 234 -10.26 2.19 -16.91
CA GLU A 234 -8.99 2.59 -17.50
C GLU A 234 -7.91 2.80 -16.43
N VAL A 235 -6.68 2.40 -16.75
CA VAL A 235 -5.49 2.63 -15.93
C VAL A 235 -4.47 3.45 -16.72
N MET A 236 -4.06 4.59 -16.17
CA MET A 236 -3.03 5.44 -16.76
C MET A 236 -1.76 5.39 -15.92
N ILE A 237 -0.68 4.89 -16.52
CA ILE A 237 0.60 4.67 -15.86
C ILE A 237 1.59 5.79 -16.24
N GLY A 238 2.16 6.43 -15.23
CA GLY A 238 3.39 7.23 -15.36
C GLY A 238 4.55 6.48 -14.73
N MET A 239 5.67 6.31 -15.42
CA MET A 239 6.84 5.66 -14.83
C MET A 239 8.15 6.15 -15.44
N ALA A 240 9.23 6.01 -14.66
CA ALA A 240 10.60 6.24 -15.13
C ALA A 240 11.15 5.05 -15.96
N HIS A 241 12.48 4.91 -16.03
CA HIS A 241 13.15 3.89 -16.83
C HIS A 241 13.17 2.50 -16.18
N ARG A 242 13.17 2.40 -14.84
CA ARG A 242 13.42 1.15 -14.11
C ARG A 242 12.34 0.11 -14.41
N GLY A 243 12.73 -0.97 -15.07
CA GLY A 243 11.82 -2.06 -15.45
C GLY A 243 10.76 -1.69 -16.49
N ARG A 244 10.87 -0.53 -17.15
CA ARG A 244 9.85 -0.07 -18.11
C ARG A 244 9.62 -1.05 -19.25
N LEU A 245 10.69 -1.64 -19.79
CA LEU A 245 10.58 -2.65 -20.85
C LEU A 245 9.83 -3.91 -20.36
N ASN A 246 10.00 -4.26 -19.09
CA ASN A 246 9.33 -5.37 -18.45
C ASN A 246 7.82 -5.07 -18.30
N VAL A 247 7.48 -3.85 -17.85
CA VAL A 247 6.08 -3.38 -17.80
C VAL A 247 5.45 -3.35 -19.20
N LEU A 248 6.15 -2.83 -20.21
CA LEU A 248 5.68 -2.84 -21.60
C LEU A 248 5.37 -4.27 -22.08
N ALA A 249 6.24 -5.23 -21.80
CA ALA A 249 6.05 -6.61 -22.24
C ALA A 249 4.95 -7.35 -21.47
N ASN A 250 5.00 -7.28 -20.14
CA ASN A 250 4.28 -8.21 -19.26
C ASN A 250 3.01 -7.61 -18.61
N ILE A 251 2.83 -6.28 -18.70
CA ILE A 251 1.63 -5.56 -18.29
C ILE A 251 0.89 -4.97 -19.49
N MET A 252 1.61 -4.23 -20.34
CA MET A 252 0.99 -3.57 -21.50
C MET A 252 0.77 -4.52 -22.69
N GLY A 253 1.42 -5.69 -22.70
CA GLY A 253 1.29 -6.67 -23.79
C GLY A 253 1.98 -6.26 -25.10
N LYS A 254 2.95 -5.35 -25.04
CA LYS A 254 3.82 -5.04 -26.18
C LYS A 254 4.64 -6.28 -26.52
N THR A 255 4.65 -6.68 -27.79
CA THR A 255 5.37 -7.89 -28.17
C THR A 255 6.88 -7.68 -28.07
N TYR A 256 7.58 -8.76 -27.84
CA TYR A 256 9.03 -8.84 -27.77
C TYR A 256 9.61 -8.37 -29.11
N GLU A 257 9.03 -8.81 -30.24
CA GLU A 257 9.39 -8.32 -31.58
C GLU A 257 9.24 -6.80 -31.72
N GLN A 258 8.15 -6.20 -31.22
CA GLN A 258 7.98 -4.75 -31.23
C GLN A 258 9.05 -4.04 -30.40
N ILE A 259 9.34 -4.55 -29.19
CA ILE A 259 10.40 -4.00 -28.34
C ILE A 259 11.76 -4.14 -29.04
N PHE A 260 12.04 -5.26 -29.70
CA PHE A 260 13.34 -5.55 -30.30
C PHE A 260 13.60 -4.79 -31.60
N ASN A 261 12.56 -4.58 -32.42
CA ASN A 261 12.68 -3.70 -33.59
C ASN A 261 13.15 -2.29 -33.20
N GLU A 262 12.82 -1.82 -31.99
CA GLU A 262 13.31 -0.56 -31.43
C GLU A 262 14.77 -0.64 -30.92
N PHE A 263 15.25 -1.83 -30.53
CA PHE A 263 16.67 -2.05 -30.19
C PHE A 263 17.57 -2.11 -31.42
N GLU A 264 17.08 -2.71 -32.51
CA GLU A 264 17.86 -2.92 -33.73
C GLU A 264 17.88 -1.68 -34.64
N GLY A 265 17.04 -0.68 -34.37
CA GLY A 265 16.95 0.54 -35.18
C GLY A 265 16.38 0.30 -36.59
N ASN A 266 15.72 -0.84 -36.79
CA ASN A 266 15.20 -1.27 -38.10
C ASN A 266 13.90 -0.55 -38.51
N ALA A 267 13.23 0.12 -37.56
CA ALA A 267 12.08 0.96 -37.87
C ALA A 267 12.56 2.25 -38.54
N LYS A 268 12.16 2.48 -39.81
CA LYS A 268 12.31 3.81 -40.42
C LYS A 268 11.43 4.77 -39.63
N PRO A 269 11.98 5.75 -38.89
CA PRO A 269 11.16 6.69 -38.16
C PRO A 269 10.32 7.48 -39.17
N ASP A 270 9.02 7.62 -38.90
CA ASP A 270 8.21 8.60 -39.60
C ASP A 270 8.61 9.99 -39.09
N LEU A 271 9.61 10.58 -39.75
CA LEU A 271 10.16 11.90 -39.42
C LEU A 271 9.15 13.03 -39.66
N THR A 272 7.96 12.74 -40.23
CA THR A 272 6.92 13.77 -40.44
C THR A 272 6.29 14.25 -39.13
N MET A 273 6.56 13.57 -38.00
CA MET A 273 6.07 13.87 -36.66
C MET A 273 7.18 14.27 -35.65
N GLY A 274 8.45 14.34 -36.07
CA GLY A 274 9.59 14.75 -35.22
C GLY A 274 10.81 13.80 -35.31
N ASP A 275 11.87 14.09 -34.56
CA ASP A 275 13.14 13.34 -34.57
C ASP A 275 13.08 11.97 -33.84
N GLY A 276 11.97 11.68 -33.17
CA GLY A 276 11.80 10.49 -32.32
C GLY A 276 12.36 10.66 -30.90
N ASP A 277 12.32 9.60 -30.09
CA ASP A 277 12.90 9.54 -28.74
C ASP A 277 13.45 8.12 -28.47
N VAL A 278 14.22 7.95 -27.39
CA VAL A 278 14.76 6.63 -27.00
C VAL A 278 13.64 5.68 -26.57
N LYS A 279 13.81 4.38 -26.86
CA LYS A 279 12.80 3.30 -26.64
C LYS A 279 12.12 3.28 -25.27
N TYR A 280 12.83 3.64 -24.20
CA TYR A 280 12.28 3.68 -22.84
C TYR A 280 11.59 5.01 -22.48
N HIS A 281 11.31 5.88 -23.45
CA HIS A 281 10.47 7.07 -23.32
C HIS A 281 9.14 6.96 -24.07
N MET A 282 9.00 5.96 -24.94
CA MET A 282 7.80 5.79 -25.75
C MET A 282 6.61 5.35 -24.91
N GLY A 283 5.44 5.94 -25.16
CA GLY A 283 4.17 5.51 -24.60
C GLY A 283 3.64 4.25 -25.28
N PHE A 284 2.59 3.67 -24.71
CA PHE A 284 1.90 2.51 -25.28
C PHE A 284 0.46 2.45 -24.79
N SER A 285 -0.45 1.99 -25.64
CA SER A 285 -1.87 1.77 -25.30
C SER A 285 -2.24 0.34 -25.63
N SER A 286 -3.00 -0.30 -24.74
CA SER A 286 -3.54 -1.65 -24.96
C SER A 286 -4.84 -1.87 -24.20
N GLN A 287 -5.53 -2.94 -24.56
CA GLN A 287 -6.70 -3.44 -23.85
C GLN A 287 -6.37 -4.83 -23.28
N VAL A 288 -6.70 -5.05 -22.01
CA VAL A 288 -6.51 -6.35 -21.38
C VAL A 288 -7.83 -6.88 -20.84
N ASP A 289 -8.02 -8.19 -20.93
CA ASP A 289 -9.11 -8.89 -20.26
C ASP A 289 -8.63 -9.38 -18.89
N THR A 290 -9.35 -9.00 -17.84
CA THR A 290 -9.07 -9.41 -16.47
C THR A 290 -9.64 -10.81 -16.20
N PRO A 291 -9.11 -11.57 -15.21
CA PRO A 291 -9.67 -12.87 -14.83
C PRO A 291 -11.14 -12.82 -14.41
N SER A 292 -11.62 -11.67 -13.94
CA SER A 292 -13.02 -11.45 -13.57
C SER A 292 -13.92 -11.09 -14.76
N GLY A 293 -13.39 -11.09 -16.00
CA GLY A 293 -14.15 -10.88 -17.23
C GLY A 293 -14.36 -9.41 -17.61
N HIS A 294 -13.75 -8.48 -16.89
CA HIS A 294 -13.76 -7.05 -17.25
C HIS A 294 -12.67 -6.77 -18.26
N LYS A 295 -12.99 -5.94 -19.26
CA LYS A 295 -12.01 -5.35 -20.17
C LYS A 295 -11.53 -4.02 -19.61
N VAL A 296 -10.21 -3.82 -19.56
CA VAL A 296 -9.58 -2.61 -19.02
C VAL A 296 -8.67 -1.99 -20.06
N GLU A 297 -8.82 -0.69 -20.27
CA GLU A 297 -7.90 0.12 -21.06
C GLU A 297 -6.65 0.41 -20.23
N ILE A 298 -5.47 0.17 -20.79
CA ILE A 298 -4.21 0.50 -20.11
C ILE A 298 -3.39 1.41 -21.02
N LYS A 299 -2.96 2.54 -20.47
CA LYS A 299 -2.09 3.50 -21.14
C LYS A 299 -0.84 3.72 -20.32
N LEU A 300 0.29 3.81 -21.02
CA LEU A 300 1.58 4.19 -20.48
C LEU A 300 1.98 5.53 -21.11
N ALA A 301 2.16 6.55 -20.28
CA ALA A 301 2.57 7.87 -20.73
C ALA A 301 3.97 7.85 -21.34
N PRO A 302 4.20 8.56 -22.47
CA PRO A 302 5.55 8.90 -22.86
C PRO A 302 6.15 9.88 -21.86
N ASN A 303 7.46 9.83 -21.64
CA ASN A 303 8.14 10.70 -20.68
C ASN A 303 9.59 10.98 -21.06
N PRO A 304 10.11 12.18 -20.77
CA PRO A 304 11.54 12.45 -20.93
C PRO A 304 12.37 11.74 -19.86
N SER A 305 13.70 11.85 -19.96
CA SER A 305 14.62 11.36 -18.91
C SER A 305 14.55 12.17 -17.61
N HIS A 306 13.94 13.36 -17.61
CA HIS A 306 13.71 14.17 -16.42
C HIS A 306 12.73 13.44 -15.50
N LEU A 307 13.27 12.80 -14.45
CA LEU A 307 12.49 11.98 -13.53
C LEU A 307 11.35 12.81 -12.91
N GLU A 308 10.22 12.14 -12.65
CA GLU A 308 9.01 12.73 -12.06
C GLU A 308 8.27 13.77 -12.93
N ALA A 309 8.87 14.26 -14.03
CA ALA A 309 8.25 15.26 -14.91
C ALA A 309 6.96 14.77 -15.60
N VAL A 310 6.78 13.46 -15.73
CA VAL A 310 5.58 12.84 -16.31
C VAL A 310 4.38 12.85 -15.35
N ASN A 311 4.62 12.96 -14.04
CA ASN A 311 3.57 12.84 -13.02
C ASN A 311 2.41 13.84 -13.24
N PRO A 312 2.64 15.17 -13.34
CA PRO A 312 1.54 16.09 -13.59
C PRO A 312 0.90 15.93 -14.98
N VAL A 313 1.64 15.38 -15.95
CA VAL A 313 1.11 15.10 -17.29
C VAL A 313 0.08 13.96 -17.23
N VAL A 314 0.38 12.91 -16.48
CA VAL A 314 -0.55 11.81 -16.21
C VAL A 314 -1.78 12.32 -15.47
N GLU A 315 -1.61 13.11 -14.40
CA GLU A 315 -2.76 13.65 -13.66
C GLU A 315 -3.63 14.55 -14.55
N GLY A 316 -3.02 15.40 -15.38
CA GLY A 316 -3.76 16.24 -16.33
C GLY A 316 -4.52 15.42 -17.38
N PHE A 317 -3.91 14.35 -17.90
CA PHE A 317 -4.55 13.43 -18.84
C PHE A 317 -5.74 12.72 -18.18
N VAL A 318 -5.54 12.16 -16.99
CA VAL A 318 -6.58 11.46 -16.23
C VAL A 318 -7.73 12.41 -15.90
N ARG A 319 -7.41 13.65 -15.51
CA ARG A 319 -8.41 14.67 -15.26
C ARG A 319 -9.24 14.97 -16.51
N ALA A 320 -8.59 15.22 -17.64
CA ALA A 320 -9.29 15.53 -18.89
C ALA A 320 -10.19 14.38 -19.34
N LYS A 321 -9.69 13.15 -19.30
CA LYS A 321 -10.47 11.95 -19.67
C LYS A 321 -11.60 11.67 -18.69
N GLY A 322 -11.37 11.79 -17.39
CA GLY A 322 -12.41 11.67 -16.38
C GLY A 322 -13.56 12.63 -16.62
N ASP A 323 -13.26 13.88 -16.98
CA ASP A 323 -14.28 14.89 -17.26
C ASP A 323 -15.01 14.65 -18.61
N ALA A 324 -14.31 14.17 -19.64
CA ALA A 324 -14.84 14.02 -21.00
C ALA A 324 -15.50 12.67 -21.30
N GLU A 325 -14.90 11.55 -20.91
CA GLU A 325 -15.37 10.19 -21.26
C GLU A 325 -16.12 9.49 -20.13
N TYR A 326 -15.87 9.87 -18.89
CA TYR A 326 -16.43 9.20 -17.71
C TYR A 326 -17.46 10.05 -16.95
N ASN A 327 -18.09 11.04 -17.61
CA ASN A 327 -19.11 11.90 -16.99
C ASN A 327 -18.67 12.55 -15.66
N LYS A 328 -17.37 12.88 -15.53
CA LYS A 328 -16.72 13.40 -14.30
C LYS A 328 -16.62 12.38 -13.16
N ASP A 329 -16.94 11.11 -13.38
CA ASP A 329 -16.68 10.02 -12.45
C ASP A 329 -15.21 9.58 -12.55
N ARG A 330 -14.40 10.15 -11.67
CA ARG A 330 -12.96 9.88 -11.61
C ARG A 330 -12.62 8.52 -11.01
N SER A 331 -13.60 7.82 -10.43
CA SER A 331 -13.39 6.47 -9.91
C SER A 331 -13.15 5.45 -11.05
N LYS A 332 -13.55 5.80 -12.29
CA LYS A 332 -13.44 4.98 -13.50
C LYS A 332 -12.06 4.94 -14.14
N ILE A 333 -11.23 5.95 -13.89
CA ILE A 333 -9.88 6.04 -14.44
C ILE A 333 -8.87 6.11 -13.31
N LEU A 334 -7.94 5.16 -13.24
CA LEU A 334 -6.98 5.01 -12.15
C LEU A 334 -5.58 5.50 -12.57
N PRO A 335 -5.09 6.62 -12.02
CA PRO A 335 -3.70 7.00 -12.14
C PRO A 335 -2.81 6.10 -11.27
N VAL A 336 -1.76 5.54 -11.87
CA VAL A 336 -0.68 4.82 -11.18
C VAL A 336 0.66 5.49 -11.52
N LEU A 337 1.29 6.10 -10.52
CA LEU A 337 2.59 6.75 -10.68
C LEU A 337 3.69 5.88 -10.06
N ILE A 338 4.66 5.50 -10.87
CA ILE A 338 5.77 4.64 -10.48
C ILE A 338 7.05 5.45 -10.35
N HIS A 339 7.63 5.44 -9.15
CA HIS A 339 8.75 6.29 -8.78
C HIS A 339 10.01 5.48 -8.45
N GLY A 340 11.18 6.13 -8.55
CA GLY A 340 12.42 5.66 -7.91
C GLY A 340 12.61 6.34 -6.54
N ASP A 341 13.23 5.67 -5.58
CA ASP A 341 13.38 6.15 -4.20
C ASP A 341 14.12 7.49 -4.06
N ALA A 342 15.20 7.70 -4.83
CA ALA A 342 15.91 8.97 -4.80
C ALA A 342 15.10 10.11 -5.46
N ALA A 343 14.36 9.80 -6.53
CA ALA A 343 13.64 10.80 -7.30
C ALA A 343 12.36 11.27 -6.60
N VAL A 344 11.60 10.34 -6.01
CA VAL A 344 10.37 10.66 -5.26
C VAL A 344 10.66 11.57 -4.07
N ALA A 345 11.84 11.43 -3.44
CA ALA A 345 12.25 12.25 -2.32
C ALA A 345 12.90 13.57 -2.72
N GLY A 346 13.54 13.63 -3.89
CA GLY A 346 14.40 14.76 -4.29
C GLY A 346 13.80 15.74 -5.30
N GLN A 347 12.80 15.34 -6.09
CA GLN A 347 12.22 16.20 -7.13
C GLN A 347 11.02 16.98 -6.59
N GLY A 348 11.12 18.32 -6.57
CA GLY A 348 10.06 19.21 -6.06
C GLY A 348 8.70 19.06 -6.76
N ILE A 349 8.69 18.60 -8.01
CA ILE A 349 7.46 18.34 -8.76
C ILE A 349 6.59 17.25 -8.13
N VAL A 350 7.16 16.33 -7.36
CA VAL A 350 6.41 15.31 -6.62
C VAL A 350 5.61 15.97 -5.51
N TYR A 351 6.21 16.90 -4.78
CA TYR A 351 5.50 17.70 -3.78
C TYR A 351 4.35 18.49 -4.42
N GLU A 352 4.60 19.15 -5.56
CA GLU A 352 3.56 19.91 -6.27
C GLU A 352 2.37 19.02 -6.67
N VAL A 353 2.63 17.85 -7.25
CA VAL A 353 1.58 16.90 -7.66
C VAL A 353 0.76 16.41 -6.48
N VAL A 354 1.42 15.91 -5.44
CA VAL A 354 0.75 15.34 -4.25
C VAL A 354 -0.08 16.42 -3.55
N GLN A 355 0.42 17.66 -3.44
CA GLN A 355 -0.31 18.77 -2.83
C GLN A 355 -1.60 19.11 -3.60
N MET A 356 -1.62 18.93 -4.93
CA MET A 356 -2.76 19.23 -5.78
C MET A 356 -3.86 18.16 -5.78
N SER A 357 -3.62 16.96 -5.22
CA SER A 357 -4.49 15.77 -5.38
C SER A 357 -5.94 15.97 -4.94
N GLN A 358 -6.19 16.84 -3.96
CA GLN A 358 -7.54 17.13 -3.44
C GLN A 358 -8.11 18.48 -3.93
N LEU A 359 -7.36 19.25 -4.73
CA LEU A 359 -7.84 20.52 -5.24
C LEU A 359 -8.90 20.30 -6.33
N LYS A 360 -10.02 21.03 -6.27
CA LYS A 360 -11.14 20.91 -7.23
C LYS A 360 -10.69 20.97 -8.70
N GLY A 361 -9.71 21.81 -9.02
CA GLY A 361 -9.17 21.99 -10.37
C GLY A 361 -8.29 20.83 -10.87
N TYR A 362 -7.76 20.01 -9.97
CA TYR A 362 -6.71 19.02 -10.28
C TYR A 362 -7.04 17.59 -9.84
N ASN A 363 -7.98 17.42 -8.91
CA ASN A 363 -8.35 16.12 -8.37
C ASN A 363 -8.71 15.10 -9.47
N THR A 364 -8.15 13.90 -9.33
CA THR A 364 -8.28 12.72 -10.21
C THR A 364 -8.87 11.51 -9.48
N GLY A 365 -9.50 11.71 -8.33
CA GLY A 365 -10.08 10.60 -7.54
C GLY A 365 -9.03 9.76 -6.81
N GLY A 366 -7.84 10.31 -6.55
CA GLY A 366 -6.77 9.66 -5.81
C GLY A 366 -5.84 8.82 -6.69
N THR A 367 -4.55 8.86 -6.36
CA THR A 367 -3.47 8.21 -7.11
C THR A 367 -2.78 7.12 -6.29
N ILE A 368 -2.49 5.98 -6.94
CA ILE A 368 -1.62 4.97 -6.34
C ILE A 368 -0.17 5.31 -6.71
N HIS A 369 0.61 5.70 -5.71
CA HIS A 369 2.04 5.96 -5.84
C HIS A 369 2.81 4.68 -5.51
N PHE A 370 3.45 4.06 -6.50
CA PHE A 370 4.22 2.84 -6.34
C PHE A 370 5.72 3.14 -6.44
N VAL A 371 6.47 3.01 -5.34
CA VAL A 371 7.90 3.30 -5.33
C VAL A 371 8.71 2.01 -5.46
N ILE A 372 9.54 1.93 -6.49
CA ILE A 372 10.54 0.86 -6.65
C ILE A 372 11.79 1.26 -5.86
N ASN A 373 11.73 1.08 -4.54
CA ASN A 373 12.76 1.51 -3.61
C ASN A 373 13.90 0.49 -3.54
N ASN A 374 14.83 0.65 -4.46
CA ASN A 374 16.00 -0.23 -4.59
C ASN A 374 17.18 0.24 -3.71
N GLN A 375 16.95 1.25 -2.87
CA GLN A 375 17.86 1.76 -1.84
C GLN A 375 19.11 2.48 -2.36
N VAL A 376 19.17 2.82 -3.65
CA VAL A 376 20.31 3.49 -4.27
C VAL A 376 19.91 4.36 -5.47
N GLY A 377 20.30 5.64 -5.46
CA GLY A 377 20.10 6.58 -6.57
C GLY A 377 21.38 6.74 -7.38
N PHE A 378 21.50 6.07 -8.53
CA PHE A 378 22.76 5.98 -9.30
C PHE A 378 23.88 5.37 -8.42
N THR A 379 24.76 6.22 -7.87
CA THR A 379 25.86 5.88 -6.93
C THR A 379 25.65 6.50 -5.55
N THR A 380 24.50 7.13 -5.31
CA THR A 380 24.18 7.85 -4.06
C THR A 380 23.42 6.92 -3.12
N ASP A 381 23.91 6.77 -1.90
CA ASP A 381 23.23 6.00 -0.86
C ASP A 381 21.96 6.71 -0.37
N PHE A 382 21.01 5.95 0.15
CA PHE A 382 19.73 6.49 0.58
C PHE A 382 19.82 7.53 1.70
N ASP A 383 20.86 7.49 2.54
CA ASP A 383 21.10 8.46 3.63
C ASP A 383 21.62 9.82 3.10
N ASP A 384 22.22 9.84 1.90
CA ASP A 384 22.65 11.08 1.22
C ASP A 384 21.58 11.63 0.27
N ALA A 385 20.61 10.79 -0.12
CA ALA A 385 19.55 11.16 -1.06
C ALA A 385 18.40 11.97 -0.42
N ARG A 386 18.25 11.94 0.92
CA ARG A 386 17.15 12.59 1.65
C ARG A 386 17.48 12.83 3.11
N SER A 387 16.78 13.79 3.73
CA SER A 387 16.88 14.07 5.17
C SER A 387 15.85 13.33 6.03
N SER A 388 14.83 12.75 5.40
CA SER A 388 13.72 12.06 6.05
C SER A 388 14.01 10.56 6.22
N VAL A 389 13.19 9.82 6.98
CA VAL A 389 13.43 8.38 7.22
C VAL A 389 13.12 7.59 5.95
N TYR A 390 11.96 7.85 5.36
CA TYR A 390 11.45 7.15 4.19
C TYR A 390 11.48 8.05 2.97
N CYS A 391 11.69 7.47 1.79
CA CYS A 391 11.61 8.21 0.53
C CYS A 391 10.19 8.72 0.25
N THR A 392 9.19 8.10 0.87
CA THR A 392 7.76 8.42 0.77
C THR A 392 7.28 9.44 1.78
N ASP A 393 8.15 10.08 2.57
CA ASP A 393 7.74 11.04 3.60
C ASP A 393 6.99 12.27 3.02
N VAL A 394 7.07 12.51 1.69
CA VAL A 394 6.23 13.48 0.98
C VAL A 394 4.72 13.19 1.12
N ALA A 395 4.33 11.92 1.31
CA ALA A 395 2.95 11.50 1.53
C ALA A 395 2.31 12.16 2.76
N LYS A 396 3.13 12.46 3.79
CA LYS A 396 2.68 13.07 5.05
C LYS A 396 2.12 14.48 4.85
N MET A 397 2.44 15.15 3.75
CA MET A 397 1.93 16.49 3.45
C MET A 397 0.41 16.54 3.25
N ILE A 398 -0.19 15.42 2.83
CA ILE A 398 -1.64 15.29 2.57
C ILE A 398 -2.29 14.21 3.44
N ASP A 399 -1.60 13.75 4.48
CA ASP A 399 -1.95 12.59 5.27
C ASP A 399 -2.26 11.33 4.44
N ALA A 400 -1.52 11.10 3.35
CA ALA A 400 -1.66 9.85 2.61
C ALA A 400 -1.03 8.70 3.42
N PRO A 401 -1.71 7.55 3.58
CA PRO A 401 -1.11 6.38 4.21
C PRO A 401 0.03 5.83 3.34
N VAL A 402 1.01 5.22 4.00
CA VAL A 402 2.14 4.55 3.33
C VAL A 402 2.24 3.09 3.79
N LEU A 403 2.38 2.20 2.82
CA LEU A 403 2.64 0.79 3.03
C LEU A 403 4.07 0.47 2.59
N HIS A 404 4.98 0.27 3.54
CA HIS A 404 6.33 -0.19 3.26
C HIS A 404 6.31 -1.71 3.19
N VAL A 405 6.74 -2.31 2.09
CA VAL A 405 6.61 -3.75 1.89
C VAL A 405 7.88 -4.37 1.34
N ASN A 406 8.19 -5.56 1.83
CA ASN A 406 9.32 -6.34 1.37
C ASN A 406 9.10 -6.85 -0.06
N GLY A 407 9.93 -6.41 -0.99
CA GLY A 407 9.88 -6.81 -2.40
C GLY A 407 10.14 -8.30 -2.63
N ASP A 408 10.75 -9.01 -1.68
CA ASP A 408 10.94 -10.47 -1.72
C ASP A 408 9.77 -11.28 -1.17
N ASP A 409 8.73 -10.63 -0.65
CA ASP A 409 7.47 -11.29 -0.29
C ASP A 409 6.35 -10.87 -1.25
N PRO A 410 6.21 -11.55 -2.40
CA PRO A 410 5.19 -11.22 -3.39
C PRO A 410 3.76 -11.25 -2.86
N GLU A 411 3.45 -12.11 -1.89
CA GLU A 411 2.12 -12.17 -1.29
C GLU A 411 1.85 -10.90 -0.48
N ALA A 412 2.85 -10.42 0.29
CA ALA A 412 2.73 -9.17 1.03
C ALA A 412 2.61 -7.96 0.09
N VAL A 413 3.35 -7.93 -1.03
CA VAL A 413 3.22 -6.84 -2.03
C VAL A 413 1.82 -6.85 -2.65
N VAL A 414 1.32 -8.02 -3.06
CA VAL A 414 -0.05 -8.18 -3.60
C VAL A 414 -1.09 -7.72 -2.59
N PHE A 415 -0.96 -8.08 -1.32
CA PHE A 415 -1.82 -7.56 -0.27
C PHE A 415 -1.79 -6.02 -0.20
N CYS A 416 -0.60 -5.42 -0.20
CA CYS A 416 -0.45 -3.96 -0.08
C CYS A 416 -1.09 -3.22 -1.26
N VAL A 417 -0.96 -3.74 -2.48
CA VAL A 417 -1.58 -3.07 -3.64
C VAL A 417 -3.08 -3.34 -3.75
N GLN A 418 -3.59 -4.48 -3.27
CA GLN A 418 -5.05 -4.67 -3.11
C GLN A 418 -5.60 -3.68 -2.10
N PHE A 419 -4.94 -3.55 -0.95
CA PHE A 419 -5.26 -2.56 0.08
C PHE A 419 -5.25 -1.14 -0.49
N ALA A 420 -4.21 -0.77 -1.25
CA ALA A 420 -4.10 0.55 -1.85
C ALA A 420 -5.21 0.84 -2.86
N THR A 421 -5.53 -0.15 -3.69
CA THR A 421 -6.62 -0.03 -4.67
C THR A 421 -7.98 0.14 -3.98
N GLU A 422 -8.24 -0.62 -2.91
CA GLU A 422 -9.47 -0.48 -2.11
C GLU A 422 -9.54 0.87 -1.39
N TYR A 423 -8.43 1.34 -0.81
CA TYR A 423 -8.36 2.66 -0.17
C TYR A 423 -8.67 3.78 -1.17
N ARG A 424 -7.99 3.75 -2.33
CA ARG A 424 -8.19 4.73 -3.41
C ARG A 424 -9.64 4.72 -3.84
N GLN A 425 -10.21 3.55 -4.14
CA GLN A 425 -11.58 3.48 -4.64
C GLN A 425 -12.61 3.92 -3.60
N LYS A 426 -12.38 3.62 -2.31
CA LYS A 426 -13.29 3.98 -1.24
C LYS A 426 -13.26 5.48 -0.92
N PHE A 427 -12.07 6.08 -0.89
CA PHE A 427 -11.88 7.42 -0.30
C PHE A 427 -11.46 8.50 -1.30
N GLY A 428 -11.16 8.15 -2.54
CA GLY A 428 -10.69 9.10 -3.56
C GLY A 428 -9.40 9.82 -3.18
N GLY A 429 -8.56 9.17 -2.37
CA GLY A 429 -7.33 9.74 -1.81
C GLY A 429 -6.08 9.00 -2.27
N ASP A 430 -4.96 9.72 -2.31
CA ASP A 430 -3.67 9.15 -2.67
C ASP A 430 -3.19 8.17 -1.60
N ILE A 431 -2.47 7.15 -2.03
CA ILE A 431 -1.82 6.16 -1.16
C ILE A 431 -0.48 5.75 -1.76
N PHE A 432 0.50 5.54 -0.88
CA PHE A 432 1.85 5.14 -1.26
C PHE A 432 2.12 3.68 -0.91
N VAL A 433 2.73 2.96 -1.86
CA VAL A 433 3.31 1.64 -1.65
C VAL A 433 4.81 1.75 -1.88
N ASP A 434 5.58 1.67 -0.80
CA ASP A 434 7.05 1.66 -0.81
C ASP A 434 7.55 0.22 -0.89
N MET A 435 7.75 -0.29 -2.11
CA MET A 435 8.29 -1.63 -2.32
C MET A 435 9.81 -1.61 -2.16
N VAL A 436 10.25 -1.95 -0.95
CA VAL A 436 11.67 -2.02 -0.60
C VAL A 436 12.26 -3.26 -1.26
N CYS A 437 13.15 -3.02 -2.22
CA CYS A 437 13.74 -4.02 -3.09
C CYS A 437 15.25 -3.74 -3.23
N TYR A 438 15.89 -4.24 -4.29
CA TYR A 438 17.30 -3.97 -4.57
C TYR A 438 17.56 -3.88 -6.09
N ARG A 439 18.77 -3.47 -6.48
CA ARG A 439 19.20 -3.43 -7.89
C ARG A 439 20.32 -4.44 -8.13
N ARG A 440 20.04 -5.47 -8.93
CA ARG A 440 20.99 -6.55 -9.22
C ARG A 440 22.29 -6.05 -9.85
N HIS A 441 22.16 -5.15 -10.82
CA HIS A 441 23.26 -4.62 -11.64
C HIS A 441 23.62 -3.18 -11.24
N GLY A 442 24.56 -2.56 -11.95
CA GLY A 442 24.81 -1.12 -11.88
C GLY A 442 23.58 -0.28 -12.24
N HIS A 443 23.70 1.06 -12.25
CA HIS A 443 22.57 1.92 -12.62
C HIS A 443 22.09 1.65 -14.05
N ASN A 444 23.05 1.42 -14.94
CA ASN A 444 22.85 0.66 -16.16
C ASN A 444 23.73 -0.61 -16.15
N GLU A 445 23.50 -1.50 -17.11
CA GLU A 445 24.14 -2.81 -17.16
C GLU A 445 25.66 -2.77 -17.46
N SER A 446 26.20 -1.60 -17.84
CA SER A 446 27.64 -1.39 -18.05
C SER A 446 28.37 -0.70 -16.89
N ASP A 447 27.65 -0.23 -15.87
CA ASP A 447 28.25 0.40 -14.70
C ASP A 447 28.71 -0.66 -13.67
N GLU A 448 29.87 -0.46 -13.04
CA GLU A 448 30.35 -1.29 -11.93
C GLU A 448 29.98 -0.65 -10.57
N PRO A 449 28.93 -1.17 -9.89
CA PRO A 449 28.44 -0.55 -8.67
C PRO A 449 29.32 -0.79 -7.43
N LYS A 450 30.23 -1.77 -7.46
CA LYS A 450 31.12 -2.03 -6.32
C LYS A 450 32.15 -0.93 -6.10
N PHE A 451 32.34 -0.02 -7.05
CA PHE A 451 33.20 1.16 -6.86
C PHE A 451 32.68 2.10 -5.78
N THR A 452 31.35 2.20 -5.61
CA THR A 452 30.71 3.09 -4.64
C THR A 452 29.92 2.34 -3.56
N GLN A 453 29.34 1.17 -3.87
CA GLN A 453 28.52 0.37 -2.94
C GLN A 453 29.04 -1.08 -2.75
N PRO A 454 30.32 -1.32 -2.44
CA PRO A 454 30.88 -2.68 -2.40
C PRO A 454 30.17 -3.61 -1.40
N ASN A 455 29.85 -3.10 -0.20
CA ASN A 455 29.21 -3.90 0.85
C ASN A 455 27.80 -4.35 0.46
N LEU A 456 26.99 -3.44 -0.10
CA LEU A 456 25.65 -3.77 -0.58
C LEU A 456 25.71 -4.82 -1.69
N TYR A 457 26.56 -4.61 -2.69
CA TYR A 457 26.60 -5.48 -3.87
C TYR A 457 27.23 -6.85 -3.59
N ASN A 458 28.07 -6.98 -2.55
CA ASN A 458 28.53 -8.28 -2.07
C ASN A 458 27.38 -9.11 -1.49
N ILE A 459 26.40 -8.47 -0.85
CA ILE A 459 25.19 -9.13 -0.36
C ILE A 459 24.27 -9.47 -1.54
N ILE A 460 23.95 -8.47 -2.37
CA ILE A 460 23.10 -8.65 -3.56
C ILE A 460 23.61 -9.80 -4.42
N SER A 461 24.91 -9.88 -4.73
CA SER A 461 25.46 -10.92 -5.60
C SER A 461 25.19 -12.36 -5.16
N LYS A 462 24.90 -12.58 -3.87
CA LYS A 462 24.61 -13.90 -3.28
C LYS A 462 23.11 -14.11 -3.02
N HIS A 463 22.33 -13.06 -3.17
CA HIS A 463 20.92 -13.05 -2.83
C HIS A 463 20.08 -13.60 -3.99
N PRO A 464 19.23 -14.62 -3.78
CA PRO A 464 18.32 -15.14 -4.81
C PRO A 464 17.37 -14.04 -5.30
N ASN A 465 16.83 -14.17 -6.53
CA ASN A 465 15.81 -13.23 -6.99
C ASN A 465 14.43 -13.52 -6.32
N PRO A 466 13.47 -12.58 -6.35
CA PRO A 466 12.16 -12.75 -5.71
C PRO A 466 11.40 -14.00 -6.18
N ARG A 467 11.55 -14.41 -7.44
CA ARG A 467 10.95 -15.65 -7.96
C ARG A 467 11.49 -16.88 -7.22
N GLU A 468 12.82 -16.99 -7.10
CA GLU A 468 13.45 -18.13 -6.40
C GLU A 468 13.12 -18.13 -4.90
N VAL A 469 13.07 -16.95 -4.26
CA VAL A 469 12.63 -16.80 -2.87
C VAL A 469 11.19 -17.31 -2.70
N TYR A 470 10.29 -16.88 -3.58
CA TYR A 470 8.88 -17.28 -3.50
C TYR A 470 8.67 -18.76 -3.84
N ASN A 471 9.39 -19.27 -4.84
CA ASN A 471 9.35 -20.68 -5.20
C ASN A 471 9.76 -21.58 -4.02
N LYS A 472 10.81 -21.19 -3.29
CA LYS A 472 11.22 -21.89 -2.07
C LYS A 472 10.14 -21.80 -0.98
N LYS A 473 9.56 -20.61 -0.75
CA LYS A 473 8.46 -20.42 0.20
C LYS A 473 7.28 -21.36 -0.09
N LEU A 474 6.91 -21.53 -1.36
CA LEU A 474 5.83 -22.45 -1.76
C LEU A 474 6.17 -23.92 -1.52
N ILE A 475 7.41 -24.35 -1.80
CA ILE A 475 7.86 -25.72 -1.51
C ILE A 475 7.80 -26.01 0.00
N ASP A 476 8.18 -25.03 0.82
CA ASP A 476 8.19 -25.16 2.28
C ASP A 476 6.76 -25.15 2.89
N MET A 477 5.73 -24.72 2.14
CA MET A 477 4.33 -24.67 2.59
C MET A 477 3.59 -26.01 2.56
N GLY A 478 4.04 -26.99 1.75
CA GLY A 478 3.42 -28.32 1.67
C GLY A 478 3.37 -28.91 0.26
N GLU A 479 2.75 -30.08 0.13
CA GLU A 479 2.77 -30.89 -1.10
C GLU A 479 2.09 -30.19 -2.29
N VAL A 480 0.93 -29.57 -2.07
CA VAL A 480 0.15 -28.91 -3.13
C VAL A 480 0.92 -27.72 -3.72
N GLU A 481 1.42 -26.83 -2.87
CA GLU A 481 2.23 -25.68 -3.29
C GLU A 481 3.61 -26.10 -3.84
N GLY A 482 4.18 -27.22 -3.36
CA GLY A 482 5.41 -27.79 -3.88
C GLY A 482 5.28 -28.40 -5.29
N GLU A 483 4.12 -28.96 -5.63
CA GLU A 483 3.83 -29.41 -7.00
C GLU A 483 3.68 -28.23 -7.97
N LEU A 484 2.98 -27.17 -7.54
CA LEU A 484 2.89 -25.92 -8.29
C LEU A 484 4.30 -25.38 -8.62
N ALA A 485 5.16 -25.26 -7.62
CA ALA A 485 6.56 -24.82 -7.79
C ALA A 485 7.31 -25.62 -8.88
N LYS A 486 7.22 -26.95 -8.85
CA LYS A 486 7.87 -27.83 -9.84
C LYS A 486 7.31 -27.64 -11.25
N LYS A 487 5.99 -27.58 -11.38
CA LYS A 487 5.32 -27.35 -12.67
C LYS A 487 5.73 -25.99 -13.26
N MET A 488 5.74 -24.96 -12.42
CA MET A 488 6.08 -23.60 -12.85
C MET A 488 7.56 -23.42 -13.20
N ASP A 489 8.46 -24.27 -12.70
CA ASP A 489 9.84 -24.29 -13.19
C ASP A 489 9.95 -24.87 -14.60
N GLN A 490 9.15 -25.88 -14.93
CA GLN A 490 9.08 -26.41 -16.30
C GLN A 490 8.49 -25.36 -17.26
N GLU A 491 7.40 -24.70 -16.86
CA GLU A 491 6.80 -23.61 -17.64
C GLU A 491 7.75 -22.44 -17.83
N PHE A 492 8.51 -22.06 -16.80
CA PHE A 492 9.55 -21.03 -16.91
C PHE A 492 10.61 -21.37 -17.95
N ARG A 493 11.14 -22.60 -17.93
CA ARG A 493 12.14 -23.06 -18.91
C ARG A 493 11.56 -23.09 -20.31
N GLY A 494 10.31 -23.56 -20.46
CA GLY A 494 9.60 -23.56 -21.73
C GLY A 494 9.42 -22.14 -22.28
N LEU A 495 8.90 -21.22 -21.47
CA LEU A 495 8.70 -19.82 -21.85
C LEU A 495 10.03 -19.17 -22.24
N LEU A 496 11.09 -19.37 -21.46
CA LEU A 496 12.42 -18.86 -21.78
C LEU A 496 12.92 -19.39 -23.13
N GLN A 497 12.76 -20.71 -23.37
CA GLN A 497 13.16 -21.33 -24.62
C GLN A 497 12.36 -20.81 -25.82
N ASP A 498 11.04 -20.66 -25.69
CA ASP A 498 10.17 -20.11 -26.73
C ASP A 498 10.57 -18.67 -27.09
N ARG A 499 10.91 -17.85 -26.09
CA ARG A 499 11.42 -16.50 -26.32
C ARG A 499 12.78 -16.52 -27.01
N LEU A 500 13.71 -17.37 -26.57
CA LEU A 500 15.02 -17.56 -27.20
C LEU A 500 14.93 -18.05 -28.66
N ASN A 501 13.89 -18.82 -28.97
CA ASN A 501 13.54 -19.31 -30.31
C ASN A 501 12.78 -18.28 -31.16
N MET A 502 12.49 -17.08 -30.63
CA MET A 502 11.76 -16.01 -31.29
C MET A 502 10.37 -16.45 -31.81
N VAL A 503 9.66 -17.26 -31.03
CA VAL A 503 8.27 -17.63 -31.33
C VAL A 503 7.42 -16.36 -31.43
N LYS A 504 6.73 -16.18 -32.58
CA LYS A 504 5.93 -14.98 -32.85
C LYS A 504 4.83 -14.80 -31.82
N GLN A 505 4.75 -13.59 -31.26
CA GLN A 505 3.64 -13.18 -30.40
C GLN A 505 2.59 -12.44 -31.23
N GLN A 506 1.33 -12.59 -30.85
CA GLN A 506 0.25 -11.79 -31.40
C GLN A 506 0.13 -10.50 -30.59
N PRO A 507 0.09 -9.32 -31.22
CA PRO A 507 -0.17 -8.08 -30.51
C PRO A 507 -1.59 -8.09 -29.94
N LEU A 508 -1.80 -7.42 -28.80
CA LEU A 508 -3.13 -7.25 -28.26
C LEU A 508 -3.98 -6.38 -29.21
N PRO A 509 -5.27 -6.71 -29.40
CA PRO A 509 -6.17 -5.83 -30.13
C PRO A 509 -6.32 -4.51 -29.37
N TYR A 510 -6.42 -3.40 -30.11
CA TYR A 510 -6.67 -2.08 -29.55
C TYR A 510 -7.77 -1.39 -30.34
N VAL A 511 -8.82 -0.95 -29.64
CA VAL A 511 -9.89 -0.15 -30.22
C VAL A 511 -9.70 1.27 -29.71
N TYR A 512 -9.71 2.22 -30.63
CA TYR A 512 -9.54 3.62 -30.28
C TYR A 512 -10.75 4.10 -29.48
N GLN A 513 -10.48 4.88 -28.44
CA GLN A 513 -11.51 5.48 -27.62
C GLN A 513 -12.07 6.74 -28.31
N PRO A 514 -13.27 7.23 -27.96
CA PRO A 514 -13.92 8.34 -28.66
C PRO A 514 -13.03 9.58 -28.85
N LEU A 515 -12.31 10.03 -27.81
CA LEU A 515 -11.38 11.17 -27.95
C LEU A 515 -10.24 10.86 -28.94
N GLU A 516 -9.73 9.63 -28.97
CA GLU A 516 -8.69 9.25 -29.92
C GLU A 516 -9.22 9.23 -31.35
N GLU A 517 -10.46 8.78 -31.56
CA GLU A 517 -11.12 8.84 -32.86
C GLU A 517 -11.34 10.28 -33.32
N GLU A 518 -11.76 11.19 -32.42
CA GLU A 518 -11.88 12.62 -32.71
C GLU A 518 -10.54 13.22 -33.18
N TRP A 519 -9.45 12.90 -32.48
CA TRP A 519 -8.11 13.35 -32.87
C TRP A 519 -7.67 12.78 -34.21
N ARG A 520 -8.02 11.51 -34.50
CA ARG A 520 -7.70 10.88 -35.78
C ARG A 520 -8.51 11.44 -36.95
N ASN A 521 -9.67 12.03 -36.68
CA ASN A 521 -10.46 12.75 -37.68
C ASN A 521 -9.87 14.13 -38.02
N LEU A 522 -8.91 14.63 -37.23
CA LEU A 522 -8.18 15.84 -37.58
C LEU A 522 -7.28 15.58 -38.79
N ARG A 523 -7.31 16.52 -39.74
CA ARG A 523 -6.42 16.53 -40.90
C ARG A 523 -5.49 17.73 -40.85
N ARG A 524 -4.35 17.63 -41.52
CA ARG A 524 -3.50 18.80 -41.77
C ARG A 524 -4.30 19.86 -42.54
N SER A 525 -4.07 21.12 -42.19
CA SER A 525 -4.60 22.25 -42.93
C SER A 525 -4.06 22.24 -44.36
N LYS A 526 -4.89 22.59 -45.31
CA LYS A 526 -4.52 22.88 -46.70
C LYS A 526 -4.65 24.38 -46.95
N PRO A 527 -3.99 24.93 -47.98
CA PRO A 527 -4.09 26.36 -48.29
C PRO A 527 -5.54 26.87 -48.39
N GLU A 528 -6.45 26.05 -48.92
CA GLU A 528 -7.87 26.42 -49.11
C GLU A 528 -8.62 26.61 -47.77
N ASP A 529 -8.13 26.03 -46.66
CA ASP A 529 -8.74 26.21 -45.34
C ASP A 529 -8.57 27.62 -44.80
N PHE A 530 -7.67 28.41 -45.37
CA PHE A 530 -7.43 29.80 -45.00
C PHE A 530 -8.22 30.80 -45.84
N ASP A 531 -8.91 30.33 -46.89
CA ASP A 531 -9.74 31.19 -47.75
C ASP A 531 -11.03 31.63 -47.06
N ILE A 532 -11.53 30.83 -46.11
CA ILE A 532 -12.76 31.11 -45.35
C ILE A 532 -12.50 30.81 -43.88
N SER A 533 -12.80 31.77 -43.00
CA SER A 533 -12.74 31.52 -41.55
C SER A 533 -13.76 30.45 -41.17
N PRO A 534 -13.36 29.38 -40.45
CA PRO A 534 -14.29 28.35 -40.01
C PRO A 534 -15.37 28.94 -39.10
N GLU A 535 -16.61 28.45 -39.22
CA GLU A 535 -17.75 28.87 -38.41
C GLU A 535 -17.58 28.35 -36.97
N THR A 536 -16.76 29.07 -36.20
CA THR A 536 -16.41 28.77 -34.80
C THR A 536 -17.20 29.60 -33.79
N GLY A 537 -18.13 30.42 -34.28
CA GLY A 537 -18.97 31.27 -33.44
C GLY A 537 -19.97 30.45 -32.63
N VAL A 538 -20.04 30.71 -31.33
CA VAL A 538 -21.15 30.25 -30.48
C VAL A 538 -22.28 31.27 -30.54
N LYS A 539 -23.53 30.79 -30.61
CA LYS A 539 -24.71 31.67 -30.52
C LYS A 539 -24.67 32.41 -29.19
N GLN A 540 -24.92 33.73 -29.23
CA GLN A 540 -25.01 34.55 -28.03
C GLN A 540 -26.10 33.98 -27.12
N ALA A 541 -25.72 33.65 -25.89
CA ALA A 541 -26.55 32.99 -24.89
C ALA A 541 -27.73 33.84 -24.45
#